data_AF-A0AA43FNZ6-F1
#
_entry.id   AF-A0AA43FNZ6-F1
#
_cell.length_a   1.000
_cell.length_b   1.000
_cell.length_c   1.000
_cell.angle_alpha   90.00
_cell.angle_beta   90.00
_cell.angle_gamma   90.00
#
_symmetry.space_group_name_H-M   'P 1'
#
loop_
_entity.id
_entity.type
_entity.pdbx_description
1 polymer ?
#
loop_
_entity_poly.entity_id
_entity_poly.type
_entity_poly.pdbx_seq_one_letter_code
_entity_poly.pdbx_strand_id
1 'polypeptide(L)'
;MEIDLAPPVRKPCVARLPGPNYYPLFSGGVLFLGLDTVDHEDLWDYGQVDSLRLQWIEARMEHAPARTPVVTFNHIPFVSAKMTRYGFVDAGVAPTPIRVDGVDRFRHVVSNYEEVLSRVGGRLEVALAGHIHVSEVIEYATHPGTLRFETAAAVVVPAAGAGGDRDPLSGVTVYQVRDGRVDAGEFVGLEGR
;
A
#
# COMPACT_ATOMS: atom_id res chain seq x y z
N MET A 1 -11.62 -40.97 -7.00
CA MET A 1 -12.23 -39.64 -6.79
C MET A 1 -11.22 -38.63 -7.31
N GLU A 2 -11.27 -38.35 -8.61
CA GLU A 2 -10.44 -37.30 -9.23
C GLU A 2 -11.08 -35.96 -8.91
N ILE A 3 -10.30 -35.05 -8.32
CA ILE A 3 -10.70 -33.66 -8.17
C ILE A 3 -10.13 -32.95 -9.40
N ASP A 4 -11.04 -32.66 -10.34
CA ASP A 4 -10.76 -31.85 -11.51
C ASP A 4 -10.59 -30.39 -11.05
N LEU A 5 -9.33 -29.98 -10.84
CA LEU A 5 -8.99 -28.59 -10.56
C LEU A 5 -8.99 -27.85 -11.89
N ALA A 6 -10.08 -27.15 -12.17
CA ALA A 6 -10.14 -26.20 -13.28
C ALA A 6 -8.90 -25.27 -13.23
N PRO A 7 -8.28 -24.96 -14.38
CA PRO A 7 -7.12 -24.10 -14.42
C PRO A 7 -7.47 -22.73 -13.82
N PRO A 8 -6.53 -22.07 -13.12
CA PRO A 8 -6.79 -20.77 -12.52
C PRO A 8 -7.24 -19.80 -13.62
N VAL A 9 -8.45 -19.26 -13.46
CA VAL A 9 -8.97 -18.18 -14.28
C VAL A 9 -8.03 -17.00 -14.10
N ARG A 10 -7.16 -16.74 -15.09
CA ARG A 10 -6.39 -15.51 -15.15
C ARG A 10 -7.39 -14.36 -15.19
N LYS A 11 -7.50 -13.60 -14.10
CA LYS A 11 -8.27 -12.36 -14.08
C LYS A 11 -7.72 -11.47 -15.21
N PRO A 12 -8.52 -11.08 -16.21
CA PRO A 12 -8.06 -10.10 -17.19
C PRO A 12 -8.06 -8.74 -16.49
N CYS A 13 -6.91 -8.34 -15.94
CA CYS A 13 -6.73 -6.98 -15.46
C CYS A 13 -6.46 -6.04 -16.64
N VAL A 14 -7.46 -5.17 -16.87
CA VAL A 14 -7.45 -3.78 -17.37
C VAL A 14 -6.13 -3.24 -17.94
N ALA A 15 -6.24 -2.60 -19.11
CA ALA A 15 -5.24 -1.83 -19.85
C ALA A 15 -3.91 -1.61 -19.13
N ARG A 16 -2.87 -2.32 -19.57
CA ARG A 16 -1.48 -2.03 -19.23
C ARG A 16 -1.19 -0.59 -19.65
N LEU A 17 -1.12 0.32 -18.68
CA LEU A 17 -0.62 1.68 -18.96
C LEU A 17 0.80 1.52 -19.52
N PRO A 18 1.14 2.11 -20.68
CA PRO A 18 2.48 2.04 -21.20
C PRO A 18 3.43 2.80 -20.26
N GLY A 19 4.35 2.08 -19.60
CA GLY A 19 5.35 2.66 -18.71
C GLY A 19 5.82 1.71 -17.60
N PRO A 20 6.84 2.10 -16.83
CA PRO A 20 7.23 1.39 -15.61
C PRO A 20 6.11 1.48 -14.56
N ASN A 21 5.95 0.44 -13.74
CA ASN A 21 4.97 0.41 -12.64
C ASN A 21 5.37 1.29 -11.43
N TYR A 22 6.46 2.05 -11.56
CA TYR A 22 6.95 3.01 -10.58
C TYR A 22 7.32 4.30 -11.30
N TYR A 23 6.96 5.46 -10.73
CA TYR A 23 7.17 6.75 -11.39
C TYR A 23 7.11 7.92 -10.40
N PRO A 24 7.78 9.05 -10.70
CA PRO A 24 7.64 10.27 -9.92
C PRO A 24 6.55 11.18 -10.51
N LEU A 25 5.85 11.89 -9.65
CA LEU A 25 4.98 13.01 -10.01
C LEU A 25 5.28 14.18 -9.07
N PHE A 26 5.42 15.39 -9.60
CA PHE A 26 5.59 16.59 -8.76
C PHE A 26 4.35 17.47 -8.88
N SER A 27 3.73 17.80 -7.75
CA SER A 27 2.53 18.63 -7.71
C SER A 27 2.39 19.33 -6.36
N GLY A 28 1.97 20.59 -6.35
CA GLY A 28 1.71 21.34 -5.10
C GLY A 28 2.92 21.48 -4.17
N GLY A 29 4.15 21.38 -4.70
CA GLY A 29 5.39 21.40 -3.91
C GLY A 29 5.79 20.04 -3.32
N VAL A 30 5.05 18.97 -3.61
CA VAL A 30 5.27 17.61 -3.11
C VAL A 30 5.79 16.70 -4.23
N LEU A 31 6.74 15.83 -3.88
CA LEU A 31 7.17 14.73 -4.73
C LEU A 31 6.39 13.46 -4.38
N PHE A 32 5.52 13.05 -5.28
CA PHE A 32 4.82 11.78 -5.21
C PHE A 32 5.66 10.69 -5.88
N LEU A 33 5.83 9.57 -5.20
CA LEU A 33 6.51 8.38 -5.69
C LEU A 33 5.50 7.24 -5.79
N GLY A 34 5.13 6.89 -7.01
CA GLY A 34 4.38 5.67 -7.29
C GLY A 34 5.32 4.49 -7.20
N LEU A 35 5.03 3.56 -6.29
CA LEU A 35 5.86 2.37 -6.07
C LEU A 35 5.08 1.11 -6.40
N ASP A 36 5.69 0.25 -7.19
CA ASP A 36 5.23 -1.13 -7.37
C ASP A 36 5.74 -1.96 -6.19
N THR A 37 4.83 -2.23 -5.25
CA THR A 37 5.12 -2.99 -4.02
C THR A 37 4.63 -4.42 -4.07
N VAL A 38 4.22 -4.89 -5.25
CA VAL A 38 3.78 -6.27 -5.47
C VAL A 38 4.94 -7.06 -6.05
N ASP A 39 5.33 -8.10 -5.33
CA ASP A 39 6.24 -9.12 -5.80
C ASP A 39 5.53 -10.48 -5.74
N HIS A 40 6.11 -11.50 -6.37
CA HIS A 40 5.47 -12.80 -6.55
C HIS A 40 6.38 -13.93 -6.12
N GLU A 41 5.86 -14.83 -5.30
CA GLU A 41 6.52 -16.09 -4.92
C GLU A 41 5.50 -17.23 -5.06
N ASP A 42 5.86 -18.29 -5.78
CA ASP A 42 4.96 -19.36 -6.20
C ASP A 42 3.64 -18.87 -6.84
N LEU A 43 2.53 -18.96 -6.09
CA LEU A 43 1.17 -18.59 -6.49
C LEU A 43 0.66 -17.33 -5.78
N TRP A 44 1.52 -16.66 -5.01
CA TRP A 44 1.11 -15.63 -4.06
C TRP A 44 1.82 -14.31 -4.29
N ASP A 45 1.02 -13.25 -4.29
CA ASP A 45 1.48 -11.87 -4.25
C ASP A 45 1.92 -11.53 -2.82
N TYR A 46 3.03 -10.82 -2.68
CA TYR A 46 3.53 -10.33 -1.39
C TYR A 46 4.16 -8.94 -1.49
N GLY A 47 4.25 -8.27 -0.33
CA GLY A 47 4.81 -6.93 -0.24
C GLY A 47 6.33 -6.91 -0.24
N GLN A 48 6.92 -6.31 -1.27
CA GLN A 48 8.37 -6.05 -1.34
C GLN A 48 8.68 -4.92 -2.33
N VAL A 49 9.81 -4.24 -2.14
CA VAL A 49 10.40 -3.35 -3.14
C VAL A 49 11.77 -3.88 -3.51
N ASP A 50 11.96 -4.26 -4.77
CA ASP A 50 13.22 -4.85 -5.23
C ASP A 50 14.39 -3.85 -5.30
N SER A 51 15.60 -4.40 -5.44
CA SER A 51 16.83 -3.61 -5.44
C SER A 51 16.90 -2.58 -6.57
N LEU A 52 16.28 -2.85 -7.72
CA LEU A 52 16.21 -1.90 -8.84
C LEU A 52 15.36 -0.68 -8.48
N ARG A 53 14.19 -0.91 -7.88
CA ARG A 53 13.31 0.16 -7.40
C ARG A 53 13.93 0.94 -6.25
N LEU A 54 14.64 0.27 -5.34
CA LEU A 54 15.38 0.92 -4.26
C LEU A 54 16.47 1.85 -4.80
N GLN A 55 17.28 1.41 -5.76
CA GLN A 55 18.27 2.26 -6.44
C GLN A 55 17.63 3.43 -7.19
N TRP A 56 16.46 3.20 -7.80
CA TRP A 56 15.71 4.27 -8.45
C TRP A 56 15.22 5.33 -7.45
N ILE A 57 14.73 4.93 -6.27
CA ILE A 57 14.34 5.87 -5.21
C ILE A 57 15.55 6.70 -4.80
N GLU A 58 16.68 6.05 -4.53
CA GLU A 58 17.92 6.72 -4.12
C GLU A 58 18.36 7.77 -5.14
N ALA A 59 18.50 7.39 -6.42
CA ALA A 59 18.85 8.30 -7.50
C ALA A 59 17.82 9.43 -7.65
N ARG A 60 16.52 9.17 -7.44
CA ARG A 60 15.49 10.20 -7.49
C ARG A 60 15.64 11.20 -6.34
N MET A 61 15.95 10.72 -5.15
CA MET A 61 16.08 11.52 -3.94
C MET A 61 17.35 12.38 -3.91
N GLU A 62 18.40 11.97 -4.62
CA GLU A 62 19.62 12.77 -4.87
C GLU A 62 19.34 14.01 -5.74
N HIS A 63 18.44 13.90 -6.72
CA HIS A 63 18.11 14.98 -7.64
C HIS A 63 16.92 15.84 -7.18
N ALA A 64 16.17 15.37 -6.17
CA ALA A 64 15.07 16.13 -5.58
C ALA A 64 15.61 17.25 -4.66
N PRO A 65 15.00 18.45 -4.65
CA PRO A 65 15.39 19.49 -3.70
C PRO A 65 15.35 18.96 -2.26
N ALA A 66 16.37 19.28 -1.46
CA ALA A 66 16.65 18.63 -0.17
C ALA A 66 15.51 18.67 0.87
N ARG A 67 14.57 19.60 0.72
CA ARG A 67 13.42 19.78 1.63
C ARG A 67 12.08 19.48 0.97
N THR A 68 12.10 18.87 -0.22
CA THR A 68 10.87 18.48 -0.92
C THR A 68 10.17 17.41 -0.10
N PRO A 69 8.93 17.65 0.35
CA PRO A 69 8.15 16.65 1.04
C PRO A 69 7.78 15.52 0.07
N VAL A 70 7.77 14.28 0.57
CA VAL A 70 7.57 13.07 -0.21
C VAL A 70 6.31 12.36 0.22
N VAL A 71 5.54 11.94 -0.77
CA VAL A 71 4.40 11.03 -0.60
C VAL A 71 4.68 9.77 -1.38
N THR A 72 4.58 8.61 -0.75
CA THR A 72 4.53 7.34 -1.52
C THR A 72 3.09 6.97 -1.76
N PHE A 73 2.81 6.34 -2.89
CA PHE A 73 1.54 5.67 -3.13
C PHE A 73 1.79 4.30 -3.77
N ASN A 74 1.22 3.26 -3.17
CA ASN A 74 1.54 1.88 -3.49
C ASN A 74 0.35 0.94 -3.28
N HIS A 75 0.42 -0.29 -3.81
CA HIS A 75 -0.67 -1.25 -3.65
C HIS A 75 -0.65 -1.89 -2.25
N ILE A 76 0.38 -2.68 -1.94
CA ILE A 76 0.57 -3.31 -0.63
C ILE A 76 1.18 -2.28 0.33
N PRO A 77 0.60 -2.03 1.51
CA PRO A 77 1.03 -0.98 2.44
C PRO A 77 2.35 -1.30 3.14
N PHE A 78 3.03 -0.28 3.64
CA PHE A 78 4.22 -0.47 4.48
C PHE A 78 3.87 -1.05 5.85
N VAL A 79 2.76 -0.61 6.44
CA VAL A 79 2.26 -1.09 7.73
C VAL A 79 0.74 -1.18 7.69
N SER A 80 0.16 -2.08 8.48
CA SER A 80 -1.28 -2.14 8.70
C SER A 80 -1.62 -2.85 10.01
N ALA A 81 -2.58 -2.33 10.76
CA ALA A 81 -3.13 -2.98 11.96
C ALA A 81 -4.21 -4.02 11.61
N LYS A 82 -4.56 -4.16 10.32
CA LYS A 82 -5.43 -5.24 9.82
C LYS A 82 -4.94 -6.63 10.25
N MET A 83 -3.63 -6.82 10.34
CA MET A 83 -3.04 -8.09 10.76
C MET A 83 -3.47 -8.46 12.20
N THR A 84 -3.62 -7.48 13.08
CA THR A 84 -4.15 -7.69 14.42
C THR A 84 -5.67 -7.85 14.42
N ARG A 85 -6.38 -7.04 13.61
CA ARG A 85 -7.86 -7.05 13.56
C ARG A 85 -8.46 -8.37 13.05
N TYR A 86 -7.84 -8.99 12.04
CA TYR A 86 -8.37 -10.20 11.41
C TYR A 86 -7.65 -11.49 11.83
N GLY A 87 -6.63 -11.38 12.69
CA GLY A 87 -5.89 -12.52 13.22
C GLY A 87 -4.86 -13.10 12.25
N PHE A 88 -4.10 -14.06 12.76
CA PHE A 88 -3.07 -14.79 12.00
C PHE A 88 -3.67 -16.05 11.38
N VAL A 89 -3.54 -16.17 10.06
CA VAL A 89 -3.99 -17.33 9.29
C VAL A 89 -2.78 -17.96 8.62
N ASP A 90 -2.45 -19.20 8.94
CA ASP A 90 -1.25 -19.89 8.47
C ASP A 90 -1.46 -20.71 7.18
N ALA A 91 -2.71 -20.95 6.78
CA ALA A 91 -3.06 -21.74 5.60
C ALA A 91 -4.32 -21.22 4.88
N GLY A 92 -4.50 -21.62 3.61
CA GLY A 92 -5.72 -21.36 2.83
C GLY A 92 -5.52 -20.37 1.69
N VAL A 93 -6.61 -19.72 1.27
CA VAL A 93 -6.63 -18.88 0.05
C VAL A 93 -5.95 -17.52 0.26
N ALA A 94 -5.67 -17.15 1.51
CA ALA A 94 -4.96 -15.93 1.81
C ALA A 94 -4.17 -15.99 3.14
N PRO A 95 -3.10 -16.80 3.23
CA PRO A 95 -2.28 -16.86 4.43
C PRO A 95 -1.69 -15.49 4.78
N THR A 96 -1.56 -15.24 6.08
CA THR A 96 -0.86 -14.10 6.66
C THR A 96 0.64 -14.15 6.40
N PRO A 97 1.33 -15.30 6.60
CA PRO A 97 2.73 -15.42 6.26
C PRO A 97 2.96 -15.80 4.79
N ILE A 98 4.16 -15.51 4.29
CA ILE A 98 4.74 -16.07 3.08
C ILE A 98 6.22 -16.39 3.35
N ARG A 99 6.73 -17.46 2.75
CA ARG A 99 8.13 -17.87 2.82
C ARG A 99 8.85 -17.38 1.56
N VAL A 100 9.78 -16.45 1.70
CA VAL A 100 10.59 -15.91 0.59
C VAL A 100 12.06 -16.09 0.95
N ASP A 101 12.84 -16.70 0.06
CA ASP A 101 14.27 -17.01 0.27
C ASP A 101 14.56 -17.69 1.63
N GLY A 102 13.68 -18.60 2.05
CA GLY A 102 13.84 -19.31 3.32
C GLY A 102 13.39 -18.53 4.57
N VAL A 103 12.93 -17.29 4.44
CA VAL A 103 12.50 -16.42 5.55
C VAL A 103 10.99 -16.18 5.54
N ASP A 104 10.34 -16.35 6.69
CA ASP A 104 8.92 -16.02 6.86
C ASP A 104 8.70 -14.51 6.97
N ARG A 105 7.76 -13.98 6.18
CA ARG A 105 7.39 -12.56 6.12
C ARG A 105 5.88 -12.41 6.22
N PHE A 106 5.41 -11.24 6.67
CA PHE A 106 4.00 -10.88 6.50
C PHE A 106 3.73 -10.58 5.02
N ARG A 107 2.78 -11.30 4.44
CA ARG A 107 2.46 -11.19 3.01
C ARG A 107 1.77 -9.87 2.65
N HIS A 108 0.97 -9.35 3.58
CA HIS A 108 0.06 -8.22 3.33
C HIS A 108 0.63 -6.85 3.66
N VAL A 109 1.94 -6.77 3.95
CA VAL A 109 2.68 -5.52 4.13
C VAL A 109 4.02 -5.62 3.41
N VAL A 110 4.65 -4.49 3.08
CA VAL A 110 5.97 -4.45 2.45
C VAL A 110 7.04 -4.88 3.45
N SER A 111 7.63 -6.05 3.23
CA SER A 111 8.57 -6.67 4.17
C SER A 111 9.85 -5.88 4.42
N ASN A 112 10.28 -5.06 3.44
CA ASN A 112 11.47 -4.22 3.49
C ASN A 112 11.15 -2.71 3.47
N TYR A 113 10.02 -2.28 4.04
CA TYR A 113 9.63 -0.87 4.01
C TYR A 113 10.67 0.07 4.66
N GLU A 114 11.42 -0.39 5.67
CA GLU A 114 12.50 0.39 6.28
C GLU A 114 13.61 0.75 5.28
N GLU A 115 13.89 -0.12 4.32
CA GLU A 115 14.84 0.16 3.23
C GLU A 115 14.31 1.26 2.29
N VAL A 116 13.00 1.34 2.12
CA VAL A 116 12.36 2.45 1.40
C VAL A 116 12.46 3.74 2.22
N LEU A 117 12.09 3.70 3.50
CA LEU A 117 12.09 4.86 4.39
C LEU A 117 13.48 5.47 4.55
N SER A 118 14.51 4.65 4.69
CA SER A 118 15.91 5.12 4.76
C SER A 118 16.36 5.92 3.54
N ARG A 119 15.85 5.60 2.34
CA ARG A 119 16.18 6.31 1.09
C ARG A 119 15.37 7.58 0.90
N VAL A 120 14.12 7.58 1.35
CA VAL A 120 13.30 8.79 1.41
C VAL A 120 13.83 9.76 2.48
N GLY A 121 14.31 9.22 3.59
CA GLY A 121 14.77 9.95 4.78
C GLY A 121 13.62 10.63 5.51
N GLY A 122 13.93 11.63 6.32
CA GLY A 122 12.94 12.43 7.07
C GLY A 122 12.06 13.36 6.22
N ARG A 123 11.90 13.06 4.92
CA ARG A 123 11.09 13.81 3.96
C ARG A 123 9.70 13.19 3.74
N LEU A 124 9.45 11.97 4.24
CA LEU A 124 8.15 11.32 4.09
C LEU A 124 7.08 12.08 4.87
N GLU A 125 6.06 12.58 4.17
CA GLU A 125 4.87 13.18 4.78
C GLU A 125 3.81 12.13 5.10
N VAL A 126 3.52 11.27 4.12
CA VAL A 126 2.56 10.18 4.24
C VAL A 126 2.85 9.09 3.21
N ALA A 127 2.69 7.83 3.63
CA ALA A 127 2.68 6.68 2.74
C ALA A 127 1.24 6.21 2.52
N LEU A 128 0.72 6.40 1.30
CA LEU A 128 -0.63 6.04 0.90
C LEU A 128 -0.66 4.62 0.31
N ALA A 129 -1.65 3.82 0.65
CA ALA A 129 -1.76 2.47 0.13
C ALA A 129 -3.19 1.95 -0.03
N GLY A 130 -3.32 0.82 -0.74
CA GLY A 130 -4.56 0.06 -0.88
C GLY A 130 -4.46 -1.31 -0.20
N HIS A 131 -4.88 -2.37 -0.93
CA HIS A 131 -4.75 -3.81 -0.59
C HIS A 131 -5.59 -4.31 0.60
N ILE A 132 -5.66 -3.52 1.66
CA ILE A 132 -6.23 -3.90 2.96
C ILE A 132 -7.75 -3.77 3.00
N HIS A 133 -8.36 -3.02 2.08
CA HIS A 133 -9.81 -2.83 1.97
C HIS A 133 -10.44 -2.22 3.25
N VAL A 134 -9.68 -1.41 3.98
CA VAL A 134 -10.12 -0.70 5.18
C VAL A 134 -9.53 0.69 5.11
N SER A 135 -10.30 1.72 5.47
CA SER A 135 -9.73 3.03 5.73
C SER A 135 -9.01 2.99 7.07
N GLU A 136 -7.69 3.16 7.04
CA GLU A 136 -6.82 3.07 8.22
C GLU A 136 -5.81 4.20 8.21
N VAL A 137 -5.58 4.81 9.38
CA VAL A 137 -4.52 5.79 9.63
C VAL A 137 -3.67 5.28 10.78
N ILE A 138 -2.36 5.14 10.54
CA ILE A 138 -1.37 4.75 11.55
C ILE A 138 -0.33 5.86 11.63
N GLU A 139 -0.13 6.36 12.85
CA GLU A 139 0.84 7.41 13.14
C GLU A 139 1.86 6.94 14.17
N TYR A 140 3.14 7.14 13.87
CA TYR A 140 4.24 6.91 14.81
C TYR A 140 4.92 8.23 15.17
N ALA A 141 4.98 8.54 16.47
CA ALA A 141 5.82 9.60 16.97
C ALA A 141 7.29 9.16 16.90
N THR A 142 8.10 9.94 16.20
CA THR A 142 9.53 9.69 15.97
C THR A 142 10.35 10.92 16.33
N HIS A 143 11.67 10.77 16.48
CA HIS A 143 12.55 11.92 16.73
C HIS A 143 12.43 13.03 15.66
N PRO A 144 12.33 12.72 14.35
CA PRO A 144 12.16 13.75 13.32
C PRO A 144 10.74 14.32 13.18
N GLY A 145 9.72 13.71 13.79
CA GLY A 145 8.33 14.11 13.65
C GLY A 145 7.36 12.93 13.67
N THR A 146 6.26 13.05 12.93
CA THR A 146 5.25 11.97 12.83
C THR A 146 5.41 11.25 11.50
N LEU A 147 5.57 9.93 11.53
CA LEU A 147 5.41 9.09 10.35
C LEU A 147 3.94 8.73 10.19
N ARG A 148 3.39 8.91 8.99
CA ARG A 148 1.99 8.64 8.68
C ARG A 148 1.88 7.58 7.60
N PHE A 149 1.10 6.55 7.88
CA PHE A 149 0.78 5.49 6.94
C PHE A 149 -0.73 5.37 6.85
N GLU A 150 -1.26 5.46 5.63
CA GLU A 150 -2.70 5.49 5.41
C GLU A 150 -3.09 4.49 4.34
N THR A 151 -4.11 3.69 4.63
CA THR A 151 -4.69 2.77 3.65
C THR A 151 -6.11 3.21 3.31
N ALA A 152 -6.43 3.15 2.02
CA ALA A 152 -7.76 3.48 1.51
C ALA A 152 -8.70 2.27 1.62
N ALA A 153 -9.98 2.58 1.86
CA ALA A 153 -11.04 1.61 1.73
C ALA A 153 -11.15 1.09 0.28
N ALA A 154 -11.80 -0.07 0.13
CA ALA A 154 -12.19 -0.52 -1.20
C ALA A 154 -13.38 0.30 -1.72
N VAL A 155 -13.39 0.56 -3.03
CA VAL A 155 -14.54 1.13 -3.75
C VAL A 155 -15.35 -0.02 -4.32
N VAL A 156 -16.15 -0.66 -3.48
CA VAL A 156 -17.01 -1.79 -3.85
C VAL A 156 -18.41 -1.60 -3.29
N VAL A 157 -19.41 -2.17 -3.95
CA VAL A 157 -20.73 -2.31 -3.34
C VAL A 157 -20.64 -3.43 -2.30
N PRO A 158 -21.12 -3.23 -1.06
CA PRO A 158 -21.18 -4.30 -0.08
C PRO A 158 -21.90 -5.53 -0.66
N ALA A 159 -21.35 -6.73 -0.43
CA ALA A 159 -22.07 -7.94 -0.78
C ALA A 159 -23.41 -8.00 -0.03
N ALA A 160 -24.44 -8.62 -0.62
CA ALA A 160 -25.72 -8.78 0.06
C ALA A 160 -25.53 -9.52 1.40
N GLY A 161 -25.93 -8.88 2.50
CA GLY A 161 -25.74 -9.40 3.87
C GLY A 161 -24.41 -9.03 4.53
N ALA A 162 -23.52 -8.29 3.86
CA ALA A 162 -22.39 -7.59 4.49
C ALA A 162 -22.86 -6.23 5.05
N GLY A 163 -22.18 -5.70 6.06
CA GLY A 163 -22.49 -4.38 6.64
C GLY A 163 -22.91 -4.43 8.12
N GLY A 164 -22.33 -5.33 8.92
CA GLY A 164 -22.42 -5.21 10.38
C GLY A 164 -21.69 -3.97 10.89
N ASP A 165 -21.97 -3.53 12.11
CA ASP A 165 -21.38 -2.32 12.74
C ASP A 165 -19.84 -2.31 12.81
N ARG A 166 -19.21 -3.47 12.56
CA ARG A 166 -17.76 -3.66 12.57
C ARG A 166 -17.19 -3.98 11.20
N ASP A 167 -17.98 -3.95 10.14
CA ASP A 167 -17.49 -4.18 8.79
C ASP A 167 -16.83 -2.90 8.23
N PRO A 168 -15.78 -3.02 7.40
CA PRO A 168 -15.18 -1.86 6.76
C PRO A 168 -16.16 -1.14 5.83
N LEU A 169 -16.19 0.19 5.92
CA LEU A 169 -16.90 1.03 4.96
C LEU A 169 -16.21 1.00 3.60
N SER A 170 -17.00 1.12 2.54
CA SER A 170 -16.51 1.41 1.19
C SER A 170 -16.50 2.91 0.95
N GLY A 171 -15.48 3.44 0.29
CA GLY A 171 -15.26 4.88 0.27
C GLY A 171 -14.01 5.32 -0.47
N VAL A 172 -13.84 6.62 -0.56
CA VAL A 172 -12.61 7.28 -0.99
C VAL A 172 -12.13 8.23 0.10
N THR A 173 -10.83 8.42 0.23
CA THR A 173 -10.27 9.50 1.06
C THR A 173 -9.81 10.63 0.16
N VAL A 174 -10.28 11.84 0.44
CA VAL A 174 -9.92 13.05 -0.31
C VAL A 174 -8.87 13.82 0.48
N TYR A 175 -7.69 13.99 -0.10
CA TYR A 175 -6.60 14.77 0.48
C TYR A 175 -6.47 16.12 -0.20
N GLN A 176 -6.07 17.13 0.57
CA GLN A 176 -5.66 18.42 0.03
C GLN A 176 -4.16 18.62 0.19
N VAL A 177 -3.54 19.11 -0.88
CA VAL A 177 -2.13 19.49 -0.90
C VAL A 177 -2.04 21.01 -0.84
N ARG A 178 -1.45 21.55 0.23
CA ARG A 178 -1.27 23.00 0.41
C ARG A 178 0.12 23.25 0.99
N ASP A 179 0.86 24.16 0.37
CA ASP A 179 2.20 24.58 0.83
C ASP A 179 3.17 23.39 1.07
N GLY A 180 3.14 22.39 0.18
CA GLY A 180 3.95 21.19 0.30
C GLY A 180 3.50 20.20 1.39
N ARG A 181 2.32 20.38 1.99
CA ARG A 181 1.77 19.49 3.02
C ARG A 181 0.54 18.76 2.52
N VAL A 182 0.40 17.51 2.96
CA VAL A 182 -0.82 16.72 2.80
C VAL A 182 -1.59 16.77 4.11
N ASP A 183 -2.87 17.16 4.05
CA ASP A 183 -3.75 17.17 5.22
C ASP A 183 -4.07 15.76 5.73
N ALA A 184 -4.94 15.67 6.73
CA ALA A 184 -5.36 14.39 7.34
C ALA A 184 -6.25 13.53 6.43
N GLY A 185 -6.68 14.06 5.27
CA GLY A 185 -7.69 13.44 4.43
C GLY A 185 -9.10 13.50 5.03
N GLU A 186 -10.10 13.49 4.17
CA GLU A 186 -11.52 13.34 4.52
C GLU A 186 -12.05 12.04 3.90
N PHE A 187 -12.50 11.11 4.76
CA PHE A 187 -13.12 9.88 4.28
C PHE A 187 -14.57 10.16 3.82
N VAL A 188 -14.84 9.85 2.55
CA VAL A 188 -16.15 9.93 1.94
C VAL A 188 -16.66 8.52 1.69
N GLY A 189 -17.58 8.08 2.56
CA GLY A 189 -18.25 6.79 2.43
C GLY A 189 -19.17 6.74 1.21
N LEU A 190 -19.29 5.56 0.60
CA LEU A 190 -20.18 5.28 -0.54
C LEU A 190 -21.58 4.83 -0.11
N GLU A 191 -21.98 5.05 1.15
CA GLU A 191 -23.30 4.67 1.62
C GLU A 191 -24.41 5.39 0.84
N GLY A 192 -25.27 4.60 0.18
CA GLY A 192 -26.64 4.95 -0.21
C GLY A 192 -26.88 6.31 -0.85
N ARG A 193 -26.30 6.55 -2.04
CA ARG A 193 -27.01 7.33 -3.08
C ARG A 193 -27.80 6.38 -3.99
#